data_AF-A0A0U5NQ50-F1
#
_entry.id   AF-A0A0U5NQ50-F1
#
_cell.length_a   1.000
_cell.length_b   1.000
_cell.length_c   1.000
_cell.angle_alpha   90.00
_cell.angle_beta   90.00
_cell.angle_gamma   90.00
#
_symmetry.space_group_name_H-M   'P 1'
#
loop_
_entity.id
_entity.type
_entity.pdbx_description
1 polymer ?
#
loop_
_entity_poly.entity_id
_entity_poly.type
_entity_poly.pdbx_seq_one_letter_code
_entity_poly.pdbx_strand_id
1 'polypeptide(L)'
;MFAILDEDIYNDTYGRYRMYEALKLKHDNDANFKVPSERTIYRIMEALNPSHRPKHNPNGITKADKEASKSDDLIKPSFKSVEPLTKCVTDISEIKASDGKLYVSAIFDCFDSVVIGLAMDTNMKASLVEKTLDNARCESMWARLKEELFYSRKIKSTTFTVEELKVIIWRYFISYWNNRRICSANNGLPPMVKRKHYYASLANVA
;
A
#
# COMPACT_ATOMS: atom_id res chain seq x y z
N MET A 1 -7.22 -10.24 -18.50
CA MET A 1 -5.95 -9.92 -17.84
C MET A 1 -5.38 -8.60 -18.34
N PHE A 2 -5.12 -8.42 -19.65
CA PHE A 2 -4.67 -7.14 -20.21
C PHE A 2 -5.56 -5.96 -19.82
N ALA A 3 -6.88 -6.08 -19.99
CA ALA A 3 -7.82 -5.04 -19.55
C ALA A 3 -7.61 -4.57 -18.09
N ILE A 4 -7.32 -5.50 -17.17
CA ILE A 4 -7.03 -5.17 -15.76
C ILE A 4 -5.69 -4.44 -15.63
N LEU A 5 -4.68 -4.84 -16.39
CA LEU A 5 -3.38 -4.16 -16.39
C LEU A 5 -3.48 -2.75 -16.99
N ASP A 6 -4.32 -2.57 -17.99
CA ASP A 6 -4.48 -1.31 -18.74
C ASP A 6 -5.33 -0.26 -17.98
N GLU A 7 -6.05 -0.67 -16.93
CA GLU A 7 -6.88 0.24 -16.12
C GLU A 7 -6.09 1.27 -15.32
N ASP A 8 -4.89 0.90 -14.88
CA ASP A 8 -4.02 1.79 -14.14
C ASP A 8 -2.56 1.38 -14.34
N ILE A 9 -1.70 2.38 -14.56
CA ILE A 9 -0.26 2.20 -14.71
C ILE A 9 0.39 1.42 -13.57
N TYR A 10 -0.19 1.43 -12.37
CA TYR A 10 0.35 0.72 -11.21
C TYR A 10 -0.04 -0.77 -11.15
N ASN A 11 -0.98 -1.22 -11.99
CA ASN A 11 -1.39 -2.62 -12.06
C ASN A 11 -0.33 -3.51 -12.73
N ASP A 12 0.66 -2.91 -13.40
CA ASP A 12 1.88 -3.57 -13.89
C ASP A 12 2.64 -4.33 -12.79
N THR A 13 2.50 -3.91 -11.53
CA THR A 13 3.10 -4.55 -10.35
C THR A 13 2.25 -5.65 -9.72
N TYR A 14 1.08 -5.98 -10.29
CA TYR A 14 0.26 -7.06 -9.75
C TYR A 14 0.99 -8.39 -9.85
N GLY A 15 1.15 -9.05 -8.71
CA GLY A 15 1.52 -10.45 -8.66
C GLY A 15 0.31 -11.36 -8.90
N ARG A 16 0.57 -12.67 -9.05
CA ARG A 16 -0.44 -13.71 -9.32
C ARG A 16 -1.70 -13.59 -8.46
N TYR A 17 -1.54 -13.31 -7.17
CA TYR A 17 -2.64 -13.30 -6.21
C TYR A 17 -3.54 -12.07 -6.41
N ARG A 18 -2.96 -10.88 -6.59
CA ARG A 18 -3.76 -9.67 -6.88
C ARG A 18 -4.47 -9.79 -8.22
N MET A 19 -3.82 -10.37 -9.22
CA MET A 19 -4.46 -10.60 -10.52
C MET A 19 -5.63 -11.59 -10.40
N TYR A 20 -5.50 -12.64 -9.59
CA TYR A 20 -6.60 -13.57 -9.30
C TYR A 20 -7.79 -12.87 -8.63
N GLU A 21 -7.54 -12.09 -7.56
CA GLU A 21 -8.58 -11.31 -6.88
C GLU A 21 -9.24 -10.27 -7.81
N ALA A 22 -8.44 -9.62 -8.67
CA ALA A 22 -8.96 -8.68 -9.66
C ALA A 22 -9.91 -9.37 -10.66
N LEU A 23 -9.51 -10.53 -11.17
CA LEU A 23 -10.34 -11.33 -12.09
C LEU A 23 -11.64 -11.79 -11.43
N LYS A 24 -11.59 -12.22 -10.16
CA LYS A 24 -12.80 -12.56 -9.40
C LYS A 24 -13.75 -11.38 -9.30
N LEU A 25 -13.27 -10.22 -8.85
CA LEU A 25 -14.12 -9.04 -8.66
C LEU A 25 -14.70 -8.50 -9.97
N LYS A 26 -13.92 -8.52 -11.05
CA LYS A 26 -14.35 -8.05 -12.38
C LYS A 26 -15.46 -8.90 -12.98
N HIS A 27 -15.47 -10.19 -12.64
CA HIS A 27 -16.37 -11.18 -13.21
C HIS A 27 -17.33 -11.76 -12.16
N ASP A 28 -17.50 -11.10 -11.01
CA ASP A 28 -18.35 -11.58 -9.90
C ASP A 28 -19.81 -11.77 -10.35
N ASN A 29 -20.27 -10.93 -11.28
CA ASN A 29 -21.61 -10.98 -11.87
C ASN A 29 -21.69 -11.81 -13.17
N ASP A 30 -20.59 -12.39 -13.65
CA ASP A 30 -20.54 -13.17 -14.88
C ASP A 30 -20.46 -14.67 -14.55
N ALA A 31 -21.63 -15.29 -14.43
CA ALA A 31 -21.75 -16.72 -14.11
C ALA A 31 -21.08 -17.65 -15.14
N ASN A 32 -20.81 -17.16 -16.36
CA ASN A 32 -20.19 -17.94 -17.42
C ASN A 32 -18.65 -17.82 -17.41
N PHE A 33 -18.11 -16.82 -16.73
CA PHE A 33 -16.68 -16.62 -16.62
C PHE A 33 -16.08 -17.46 -15.49
N LYS A 34 -15.33 -18.50 -15.86
CA LYS A 34 -14.56 -19.30 -14.89
C LYS A 34 -13.20 -18.68 -14.68
N VAL A 35 -12.98 -18.10 -13.49
CA VAL A 35 -11.68 -17.55 -13.10
C VAL A 35 -10.62 -18.66 -13.17
N PRO A 36 -9.54 -18.48 -13.95
CA PRO A 36 -8.48 -19.48 -14.05
C PRO A 36 -7.80 -19.73 -12.71
N SER A 37 -7.20 -20.91 -12.54
CA SER A 37 -6.41 -21.23 -11.34
C SER A 37 -5.25 -20.25 -11.16
N GLU A 38 -4.81 -20.02 -9.91
CA GLU A 38 -3.63 -19.18 -9.62
C GLU A 38 -2.38 -19.63 -10.39
N ARG A 39 -2.22 -20.94 -10.64
CA ARG A 39 -1.11 -21.49 -11.42
C ARG A 39 -1.21 -21.12 -12.90
N THR A 40 -2.42 -21.14 -13.46
CA THR A 40 -2.67 -20.71 -14.84
C THR A 40 -2.38 -19.22 -14.97
N ILE A 41 -2.88 -18.41 -14.02
CA ILE A 41 -2.60 -16.98 -13.97
C ILE A 41 -1.09 -16.76 -13.93
N TYR A 42 -0.39 -17.39 -12.97
CA TYR A 42 1.08 -17.28 -12.86
C TYR A 42 1.79 -17.56 -14.19
N ARG A 43 1.45 -18.66 -14.89
CA ARG A 43 2.06 -19.00 -16.18
C ARG A 43 1.81 -17.94 -17.26
N ILE A 44 0.59 -17.40 -17.31
CA ILE A 44 0.25 -16.32 -18.24
C ILE A 44 1.03 -15.06 -17.85
N MET A 45 1.07 -14.68 -16.57
CA MET A 45 1.83 -13.51 -16.10
C MET A 45 3.32 -13.64 -16.44
N GLU A 46 3.91 -14.82 -16.25
CA GLU A 46 5.31 -15.08 -16.55
C GLU A 46 5.62 -14.99 -18.05
N ALA A 47 4.70 -15.46 -18.90
CA ALA A 47 4.82 -15.35 -20.35
C ALA A 47 4.65 -13.90 -20.85
N LEU A 48 3.78 -13.11 -20.20
CA LEU A 48 3.50 -11.72 -20.58
C LEU A 48 4.51 -10.73 -20.02
N ASN A 49 5.03 -11.00 -18.82
CA ASN A 49 5.94 -10.10 -18.12
C ASN A 49 6.89 -10.92 -17.24
N PRO A 50 8.07 -11.35 -17.77
CA PRO A 50 9.03 -12.17 -17.05
C PRO A 50 9.66 -11.38 -15.90
N SER A 51 8.97 -11.39 -14.77
CA SER A 51 9.40 -11.02 -13.41
C SER A 51 9.57 -9.52 -13.06
N HIS A 52 8.64 -9.05 -12.23
CA HIS A 52 8.95 -8.16 -11.10
C HIS A 52 9.03 -9.02 -9.83
N ARG A 53 10.23 -9.52 -9.52
CA ARG A 53 10.51 -10.19 -8.25
C ARG A 53 11.29 -9.21 -7.37
N PRO A 54 10.69 -8.71 -6.27
CA PRO A 54 11.43 -7.92 -5.29
C PRO A 54 12.62 -8.76 -4.80
N LYS A 55 13.84 -8.21 -4.81
CA LYS A 55 14.98 -8.87 -4.15
C LYS A 55 14.73 -8.88 -2.66
N HIS A 56 14.57 -10.06 -2.07
CA HIS A 56 14.56 -10.20 -0.62
C HIS A 56 15.98 -9.99 -0.08
N ASN A 57 16.21 -8.93 0.69
CA ASN A 57 17.46 -8.77 1.45
C ASN A 57 17.24 -9.36 2.85
N PRO A 58 17.90 -10.49 3.20
CA PRO A 58 17.66 -11.20 4.45
C PRO A 58 18.16 -10.48 5.72
N ASN A 59 18.96 -9.43 5.56
CA ASN A 59 19.59 -8.75 6.69
C ASN A 59 18.76 -7.54 7.10
N GLY A 60 17.95 -7.70 8.14
CA GLY A 60 17.35 -6.57 8.85
C GLY A 60 18.44 -5.68 9.43
N ILE A 61 18.36 -4.37 9.16
CA ILE A 61 19.32 -3.38 9.67
C ILE A 61 19.14 -3.13 11.17
N THR A 62 17.93 -3.32 11.69
CA THR A 62 17.55 -3.03 13.06
C THR A 62 17.99 -4.14 14.00
N LYS A 63 18.99 -3.87 14.84
CA LYS A 63 19.31 -4.71 16.01
C LYS A 63 18.57 -4.13 17.20
N ALA A 64 17.62 -4.88 17.74
CA ALA A 64 16.91 -4.47 18.95
C ALA A 64 17.90 -4.39 20.13
N ASP A 65 17.94 -3.25 20.80
CA ASP A 65 18.63 -3.11 22.08
C ASP A 65 17.82 -3.84 23.16
N LYS A 66 18.44 -4.80 23.83
CA LYS A 66 17.80 -5.63 24.86
C LYS A 66 17.75 -4.93 26.22
N GLU A 67 18.59 -3.92 26.43
CA GLU A 67 18.74 -3.18 27.69
C GLU A 67 17.77 -1.98 27.76
N ALA A 68 17.17 -1.59 26.64
CA ALA A 68 16.23 -0.46 26.59
C ALA A 68 14.93 -0.78 27.34
N SER A 69 14.61 0.03 28.36
CA SER A 69 13.31 0.00 29.03
C SER A 69 12.22 0.40 28.02
N LYS A 70 11.42 -0.56 27.60
CA LYS A 70 10.31 -0.32 26.66
C LYS A 70 9.14 0.26 27.45
N SER A 71 8.62 1.40 27.01
CA SER A 71 7.29 1.85 27.42
C SER A 71 6.28 0.77 27.09
N ASP A 72 5.19 0.68 27.86
CA ASP A 72 4.12 -0.27 27.59
C ASP A 72 3.66 -0.14 26.13
N ASP A 73 3.87 -1.21 25.36
CA ASP A 73 3.34 -1.33 24.01
C ASP A 73 1.83 -1.55 24.12
N LEU A 74 1.08 -0.44 24.19
CA LEU A 74 -0.39 -0.46 24.19
C LEU A 74 -0.96 -1.01 22.88
N ILE A 75 -0.15 -1.11 21.83
CA ILE A 75 -0.54 -1.47 20.47
C ILE A 75 -0.39 -2.98 20.19
N LYS A 76 0.30 -3.78 21.04
CA LYS A 76 0.43 -5.27 21.06
C LYS A 76 -0.04 -5.98 19.77
N PRO A 77 0.75 -6.90 19.18
CA PRO A 77 1.04 -7.11 17.74
C PRO A 77 -0.11 -7.19 16.70
N SER A 78 -1.38 -7.05 17.09
CA SER A 78 -2.52 -6.95 16.19
C SER A 78 -2.63 -5.55 15.60
N PHE A 79 -2.01 -5.33 14.46
CA PHE A 79 -2.26 -4.15 13.64
C PHE A 79 -3.58 -4.24 12.84
N LYS A 80 -4.52 -5.13 13.20
CA LYS A 80 -5.83 -5.25 12.56
C LYS A 80 -6.90 -4.61 13.44
N SER A 81 -7.86 -3.94 12.80
CA SER A 81 -9.10 -3.53 13.44
C SER A 81 -10.31 -4.11 12.71
N VAL A 82 -11.42 -4.27 13.43
CA VAL A 82 -12.73 -4.69 12.91
C VAL A 82 -13.60 -3.50 12.48
N GLU A 83 -13.25 -2.28 12.92
CA GLU A 83 -13.99 -1.05 12.64
C GLU A 83 -13.04 0.05 12.12
N PRO A 84 -13.45 0.87 11.14
CA PRO A 84 -12.67 2.02 10.71
C PRO A 84 -12.35 2.99 11.86
N LEU A 85 -11.21 3.66 11.78
CA LEU A 85 -10.79 4.77 12.63
C LEU A 85 -10.61 4.46 14.13
N THR A 86 -10.71 3.20 14.54
CA THR A 86 -10.47 2.77 15.92
C THR A 86 -8.99 2.50 16.20
N LYS A 87 -8.21 2.20 15.15
CA LYS A 87 -6.76 2.02 15.24
C LYS A 87 -6.09 2.55 13.97
N CYS A 88 -5.15 3.45 14.13
CA CYS A 88 -4.36 4.00 13.04
C CYS A 88 -2.87 3.91 13.37
N VAL A 89 -2.06 3.77 12.32
CA VAL A 89 -0.60 3.76 12.39
C VAL A 89 -0.05 4.75 11.39
N THR A 90 1.14 5.24 11.64
CA THR A 90 1.73 6.28 10.83
C THR A 90 3.22 6.39 11.11
N ASP A 91 3.94 6.89 10.12
CA ASP A 91 5.39 6.98 10.11
C ASP A 91 5.79 8.03 9.08
N ILE A 92 7.05 8.43 9.10
CA ILE A 92 7.62 9.38 8.15
C ILE A 92 8.74 8.69 7.37
N SER A 93 8.62 8.68 6.04
CA SER A 93 9.69 8.20 5.17
C SER A 93 10.37 9.36 4.44
N GLU A 94 11.70 9.39 4.47
CA GLU A 94 12.51 10.21 3.58
C GLU A 94 12.62 9.56 2.18
N ILE A 95 12.45 10.34 1.13
CA ILE A 95 12.68 9.97 -0.27
C ILE A 95 13.61 11.02 -0.88
N LYS A 96 14.73 10.57 -1.46
CA LYS A 96 15.69 11.45 -2.14
C LYS A 96 15.15 11.85 -3.51
N ALA A 97 15.18 13.15 -3.80
CA ALA A 97 14.87 13.76 -5.09
C ALA A 97 16.16 14.20 -5.81
N SER A 98 16.04 14.70 -7.03
CA SER A 98 17.16 15.30 -7.78
C SER A 98 17.60 16.65 -7.19
N ASP A 99 16.67 17.39 -6.60
CA ASP A 99 16.81 18.76 -6.09
C ASP A 99 16.72 18.85 -4.56
N GLY A 100 16.72 17.72 -3.86
CA GLY A 100 16.70 17.70 -2.39
C GLY A 100 16.15 16.41 -1.80
N LYS A 101 15.49 16.55 -0.64
CA LYS A 101 14.85 15.45 0.09
C LYS A 101 13.38 15.78 0.28
N LEU A 102 12.53 14.78 0.14
CA LEU A 102 11.12 14.84 0.44
C LEU A 102 10.82 13.94 1.64
N TYR A 103 10.23 14.51 2.68
CA TYR A 103 9.69 13.78 3.82
C TYR A 103 8.20 13.56 3.57
N VAL A 104 7.77 12.30 3.69
CA VAL A 104 6.39 11.88 3.45
C VAL A 104 5.85 11.28 4.73
N SER A 105 4.80 11.88 5.28
CA SER A 105 4.04 11.37 6.43
C SER A 105 2.68 10.89 5.96
N ALA A 106 2.32 9.66 6.30
CA ALA A 106 1.03 9.08 5.97
C ALA A 106 0.40 8.41 7.19
N ILE A 107 -0.91 8.57 7.33
CA ILE A 107 -1.70 7.89 8.36
C ILE A 107 -2.52 6.79 7.69
N PHE A 108 -2.31 5.56 8.15
CA PHE A 108 -2.97 4.36 7.66
C PHE A 108 -3.95 3.83 8.70
N ASP A 109 -5.15 3.48 8.25
CA ASP A 109 -6.11 2.81 9.09
C ASP A 109 -5.85 1.29 9.17
N CYS A 110 -5.87 0.74 10.37
CA CYS A 110 -5.64 -0.68 10.60
C CYS A 110 -6.78 -1.60 10.11
N PHE A 111 -7.97 -1.05 9.88
CA PHE A 111 -9.15 -1.78 9.37
C PHE A 111 -8.97 -2.21 7.91
N ASP A 112 -8.65 -1.28 7.01
CA ASP A 112 -8.68 -1.45 5.55
C ASP A 112 -7.42 -0.96 4.83
N SER A 113 -6.45 -0.42 5.57
CA SER A 113 -5.23 0.19 5.05
C SER A 113 -5.46 1.43 4.17
N VAL A 114 -6.61 2.11 4.31
CA VAL A 114 -6.81 3.44 3.70
C VAL A 114 -5.78 4.41 4.24
N VAL A 115 -5.22 5.23 3.36
CA VAL A 115 -4.47 6.44 3.73
C VAL A 115 -5.47 7.54 4.05
N ILE A 116 -5.64 7.84 5.34
CA ILE A 116 -6.59 8.86 5.83
C ILE A 116 -5.96 10.26 5.90
N GLY A 117 -4.64 10.33 5.97
CA GLY A 117 -3.89 11.59 5.96
C GLY A 117 -2.58 11.41 5.21
N LEU A 118 -2.19 12.42 4.42
CA LEU A 118 -0.93 12.47 3.69
C LEU A 118 -0.38 13.90 3.76
N ALA A 119 0.84 14.05 4.24
CA ALA A 119 1.57 15.31 4.29
C ALA A 119 2.98 15.12 3.74
N MET A 120 3.48 16.14 3.02
CA MET A 120 4.78 16.08 2.35
C MET A 120 5.49 17.43 2.44
N ASP A 121 6.76 17.43 2.86
CA ASP A 121 7.57 18.65 3.01
C ASP A 121 9.06 18.35 2.74
N THR A 122 9.87 19.38 2.52
CA THR A 122 11.33 19.27 2.31
C THR A 122 12.14 19.27 3.61
N ASN A 123 11.47 19.45 4.75
CA ASN A 123 12.08 19.46 6.07
C ASN A 123 11.31 18.57 7.05
N MET A 124 12.04 17.90 7.95
CA MET A 124 11.46 17.05 9.00
C MET A 124 11.16 17.92 10.23
N LYS A 125 9.95 18.49 10.30
CA LYS A 125 9.47 19.27 11.46
C LYS A 125 8.58 18.44 12.37
N ALA A 126 8.55 18.78 13.66
CA ALA A 126 7.64 18.19 14.64
C ALA A 126 6.16 18.31 14.24
N SER A 127 5.77 19.37 13.50
CA SER A 127 4.43 19.52 12.93
C SER A 127 4.03 18.40 11.95
N LEU A 128 5.01 17.71 11.36
CA LEU A 128 4.79 16.52 10.52
C LEU A 128 4.62 15.25 11.38
N VAL A 129 5.12 15.28 12.62
CA VAL A 129 5.26 14.17 13.59
C VAL A 129 4.18 14.16 14.68
N GLU A 130 3.56 15.30 15.02
CA GLU A 130 2.57 15.44 16.12
C GLU A 130 1.36 14.48 16.02
N LYS A 131 1.26 13.69 14.95
CA LYS A 131 0.21 12.69 14.73
C LYS A 131 0.72 11.25 14.68
N THR A 132 2.01 10.98 14.92
CA THR A 132 2.61 9.71 14.48
C THR A 132 3.22 8.83 15.56
N LEU A 133 2.55 7.70 15.87
CA LEU A 133 3.06 6.64 16.74
C LEU A 133 2.90 5.25 16.13
N ASP A 134 3.98 4.47 16.26
CA ASP A 134 4.23 3.06 15.97
C ASP A 134 4.33 2.61 14.49
N ASN A 135 5.45 1.94 14.19
CA ASN A 135 6.14 1.98 12.89
C ASN A 135 6.14 0.64 12.13
N ALA A 136 5.91 -0.50 12.79
CA ALA A 136 6.17 -1.80 12.15
C ALA A 136 5.26 -2.08 10.93
N ARG A 137 3.99 -1.64 10.98
CA ARG A 137 3.11 -1.75 9.79
C ARG A 137 3.49 -0.76 8.70
N CYS A 138 3.98 0.42 9.08
CA CYS A 138 4.31 1.47 8.14
C CYS A 138 5.55 1.13 7.31
N GLU A 139 6.55 0.46 7.88
CA GLU A 139 7.72 -0.03 7.14
C GLU A 139 7.31 -0.90 5.94
N SER A 140 6.34 -1.80 6.13
CA SER A 140 5.79 -2.64 5.06
C SER A 140 5.03 -1.84 3.99
N MET A 141 4.39 -0.73 4.38
CA MET A 141 3.70 0.18 3.45
C MET A 141 4.70 0.98 2.62
N TRP A 142 5.74 1.54 3.26
CA TRP A 142 6.79 2.30 2.58
C TRP A 142 7.63 1.45 1.65
N ALA A 143 7.95 0.22 2.07
CA ALA A 143 8.60 -0.76 1.21
C ALA A 143 7.75 -1.01 -0.05
N ARG A 144 6.43 -1.12 0.11
CA ARG A 144 5.51 -1.32 -1.02
C ARG A 144 5.48 -0.12 -1.96
N LEU A 145 5.39 1.10 -1.43
CA LEU A 145 5.45 2.32 -2.23
C LEU A 145 6.75 2.39 -3.02
N LYS A 146 7.90 2.16 -2.37
CA LYS A 146 9.21 2.25 -3.02
C LYS A 146 9.41 1.14 -4.05
N GLU A 147 8.96 -0.07 -3.74
CA GLU A 147 8.97 -1.19 -4.67
C GLU A 147 8.14 -0.88 -5.91
N GLU A 148 6.88 -0.48 -5.71
CA GLU A 148 5.93 -0.31 -6.79
C GLU A 148 6.15 0.97 -7.57
N LEU A 149 6.69 2.05 -7.00
CA LEU A 149 6.98 3.28 -7.74
C LEU A 149 8.33 3.26 -8.43
N PHE A 150 9.36 2.70 -7.78
CA PHE A 150 10.76 2.91 -8.17
C PHE A 150 11.46 1.59 -8.50
N TYR A 151 11.52 0.66 -7.54
CA TYR A 151 12.44 -0.47 -7.65
C TYR A 151 12.06 -1.46 -8.74
N SER A 152 10.78 -1.85 -8.82
CA SER A 152 10.31 -2.78 -9.84
C SER A 152 10.52 -2.21 -11.25
N ARG A 153 10.29 -0.91 -11.40
CA ARG A 153 10.46 -0.17 -12.66
C ARG A 153 11.92 0.18 -12.97
N LYS A 154 12.87 -0.13 -12.07
CA LYS A 154 14.29 0.24 -12.16
C LYS A 154 14.50 1.75 -12.34
N ILE A 155 13.59 2.56 -11.81
CA ILE A 155 13.66 4.01 -11.81
C ILE A 155 14.18 4.46 -10.44
N LYS A 156 15.08 5.43 -10.41
CA LYS A 156 15.55 6.01 -9.14
C LYS A 156 14.66 7.19 -8.77
N SER A 157 14.30 7.31 -7.49
CA SER A 157 13.56 8.48 -7.00
C SER A 157 14.32 9.80 -7.25
N THR A 158 15.66 9.74 -7.26
CA THR A 158 16.56 10.88 -7.56
C THR A 158 16.51 11.35 -9.01
N THR A 159 15.75 10.70 -9.88
CA THR A 159 15.48 11.18 -11.24
C THR A 159 14.38 12.25 -11.25
N PHE A 160 13.56 12.32 -10.20
CA PHE A 160 12.45 13.26 -10.07
C PHE A 160 12.80 14.41 -9.13
N THR A 161 12.27 15.58 -9.42
CA THR A 161 12.23 16.73 -8.50
C THR A 161 11.28 16.48 -7.32
N VAL A 162 11.41 17.26 -6.26
CA VAL A 162 10.49 17.21 -5.11
C VAL A 162 9.04 17.39 -5.54
N GLU A 163 8.74 18.34 -6.44
CA GLU A 163 7.37 18.61 -6.89
C GLU A 163 6.79 17.46 -7.71
N GLU A 164 7.58 16.84 -8.59
CA GLU A 164 7.16 15.65 -9.32
C GLU A 164 6.89 14.48 -8.36
N LEU A 165 7.75 14.27 -7.37
CA LEU A 165 7.56 13.24 -6.35
C LEU A 165 6.27 13.46 -5.55
N LYS A 166 5.96 14.70 -5.14
CA LYS A 166 4.70 15.03 -4.45
C LYS A 166 3.50 14.60 -5.28
N VAL A 167 3.49 14.94 -6.57
CA VAL A 167 2.38 14.56 -7.48
C VAL A 167 2.28 13.04 -7.63
N ILE A 168 3.39 12.35 -7.87
CA ILE A 168 3.41 10.89 -8.06
C ILE A 168 2.93 10.16 -6.79
N ILE A 169 3.42 10.58 -5.62
CA ILE A 169 3.08 9.97 -4.33
C ILE A 169 1.62 10.24 -3.95
N TRP A 170 1.14 11.47 -4.16
CA TRP A 170 -0.27 11.79 -3.95
C TRP A 170 -1.18 10.96 -4.88
N ARG A 171 -0.85 10.86 -6.17
CA ARG A 171 -1.59 10.02 -7.12
C ARG A 171 -1.57 8.56 -6.71
N TYR A 172 -0.42 8.06 -6.28
CA TYR A 172 -0.27 6.69 -5.81
C TYR A 172 -1.16 6.41 -4.60
N PHE A 173 -1.12 7.23 -3.54
CA PHE A 173 -1.89 6.94 -2.33
C PHE A 173 -3.38 7.28 -2.47
N ILE A 174 -3.69 8.48 -2.93
CA ILE A 174 -5.05 9.00 -2.90
C ILE A 174 -5.86 8.47 -4.08
N SER A 175 -5.31 8.52 -5.30
CA SER A 175 -6.06 8.09 -6.48
C SER A 175 -6.02 6.58 -6.66
N TYR A 176 -4.85 5.96 -6.57
CA TYR A 176 -4.71 4.54 -6.83
C TYR A 176 -4.94 3.66 -5.60
N TRP A 177 -4.11 3.81 -4.57
CA TRP A 177 -4.09 2.94 -3.40
C TRP A 177 -5.43 2.90 -2.68
N ASN A 178 -6.01 4.08 -2.39
CA ASN A 178 -7.27 4.16 -1.68
C ASN A 178 -8.46 3.66 -2.51
N ASN A 179 -8.51 4.04 -3.80
CA ASN A 179 -9.74 3.95 -4.58
C ASN A 179 -9.76 2.83 -5.63
N ARG A 180 -8.62 2.35 -6.10
CA ARG A 180 -8.54 1.44 -7.27
C ARG A 180 -7.72 0.17 -7.02
N ARG A 181 -6.80 0.21 -6.07
CA ARG A 181 -5.89 -0.90 -5.79
C ARG A 181 -6.61 -2.13 -5.27
N ILE A 182 -6.32 -3.26 -5.87
CA ILE A 182 -6.76 -4.57 -5.38
C ILE A 182 -5.95 -4.94 -4.14
N CYS A 183 -6.63 -4.97 -2.99
CA CYS A 183 -6.02 -5.27 -1.71
C CYS A 183 -6.38 -6.67 -1.25
N SER A 184 -5.41 -7.58 -1.24
CA SER A 184 -5.58 -8.97 -0.80
C SER A 184 -6.08 -9.09 0.63
N ALA A 185 -5.67 -8.19 1.52
CA ALA A 185 -6.13 -8.16 2.91
C ALA A 185 -7.61 -7.73 3.06
N ASN A 186 -8.20 -7.18 1.99
CA ASN A 186 -9.57 -6.72 1.92
C ASN A 186 -10.42 -7.60 0.98
N ASN A 187 -10.04 -8.86 0.77
CA ASN A 187 -10.69 -9.78 -0.17
C ASN A 187 -10.79 -9.19 -1.58
N GLY A 188 -9.69 -8.59 -2.02
CA GLY A 188 -9.58 -7.94 -3.32
C GLY A 188 -10.14 -6.52 -3.38
N LEU A 189 -11.00 -6.09 -2.46
CA LEU A 189 -11.62 -4.77 -2.53
C LEU A 189 -10.60 -3.64 -2.32
N PRO A 190 -10.74 -2.52 -3.05
CA PRO A 190 -10.01 -1.31 -2.70
C PRO A 190 -10.30 -0.86 -1.27
N PRO A 191 -9.31 -0.30 -0.55
CA PRO A 191 -9.47 0.16 0.82
C PRO A 191 -10.73 1.00 1.07
N MET A 192 -10.99 2.01 0.22
CA MET A 192 -12.18 2.85 0.36
C MET A 192 -13.49 2.14 0.04
N VAL A 193 -13.47 1.12 -0.84
CA VAL A 193 -14.66 0.33 -1.15
C VAL A 193 -15.05 -0.54 0.05
N LYS A 194 -14.07 -1.20 0.69
CA LYS A 194 -14.31 -1.93 1.95
C LYS A 194 -14.90 -1.02 3.02
N ARG A 195 -14.34 0.18 3.19
CA ARG A 195 -14.87 1.19 4.13
C ARG A 195 -16.31 1.58 3.83
N LYS A 196 -16.62 1.82 2.56
CA LYS A 196 -17.97 2.18 2.12
C LYS A 196 -18.97 1.05 2.43
N HIS A 197 -18.59 -0.20 2.17
CA HIS A 197 -19.44 -1.36 2.48
C HIS A 197 -19.71 -1.48 3.99
N TYR A 198 -18.71 -1.22 4.83
CA TYR A 198 -18.89 -1.19 6.29
C TYR A 198 -19.97 -0.17 6.70
N TYR A 199 -19.82 1.11 6.29
CA TYR A 199 -20.81 2.13 6.65
C TYR A 199 -22.20 1.87 6.05
N ALA A 200 -22.28 1.32 4.83
CA ALA A 200 -23.55 0.90 4.25
C ALA A 200 -24.22 -0.22 5.05
N SER A 201 -23.45 -1.18 5.58
CA SER A 201 -23.99 -2.25 6.42
C SER A 201 -24.54 -1.73 7.76
N LEU A 202 -23.92 -0.70 8.35
CA LEU A 202 -24.47 -0.07 9.57
C LEU A 202 -25.78 0.66 9.30
N ALA A 203 -25.88 1.35 8.16
CA ALA A 203 -27.10 2.07 7.76
C ALA A 203 -28.28 1.13 7.45
N ASN A 204 -28.02 -0.12 7.04
CA ASN A 204 -29.06 -1.12 6.77
C ASN A 204 -29.54 -1.86 8.03
N VAL A 205 -28.83 -1.70 9.16
CA VAL A 205 -29.16 -2.34 10.45
C VAL A 205 -29.84 -1.35 11.40
N ALA A 206 -29.78 -0.05 11.10
CA ALA A 206 -30.46 1.04 11.83
C ALA A 206 -31.87 1.28 11.27
#